data_AF-A0A0C5VJD9-F1
#
_entry.id   AF-A0A0C5VJD9-F1
#
_cell.length_a   1.000
_cell.length_b   1.000
_cell.length_c   1.000
_cell.angle_alpha   90.00
_cell.angle_beta   90.00
_cell.angle_gamma   90.00
#
_symmetry.space_group_name_H-M   'P 1'
#
loop_
_entity.id
_entity.type
_entity.pdbx_description
1 polymer ?
#
loop_
_entity_poly.entity_id
_entity_poly.type
_entity_poly.pdbx_seq_one_letter_code
_entity_poly.pdbx_strand_id
1 'polypeptide(L)' 'MKKVLLLSSLMLAATTSFAFDQVASASVTFKSIDMNADGFISSEEAVSYDALVSQFNTLDTDQDGMLSEGEFSQFGETTN' A
#
# COMPACT_ATOMS: atom_id res chain seq x y z
N MET A 1 -5.86 -51.01 -19.95
CA MET A 1 -5.29 -50.91 -21.30
C MET A 1 -5.28 -49.44 -21.69
N LYS A 2 -4.09 -48.84 -21.82
CA LYS A 2 -3.90 -47.40 -22.04
C LYS A 2 -4.21 -47.10 -23.51
N LYS A 3 -5.36 -46.48 -23.79
CA LYS A 3 -5.72 -46.05 -25.14
C LYS A 3 -5.10 -44.69 -25.42
N VAL A 4 -4.02 -44.75 -26.19
CA VAL A 4 -3.41 -43.65 -26.94
C VAL A 4 -4.46 -43.10 -27.93
N LEU A 5 -4.51 -41.78 -28.13
CA LEU A 5 -4.45 -41.15 -29.47
C LEU A 5 -4.54 -39.62 -29.40
N LEU A 6 -3.65 -39.04 -30.21
CA LEU A 6 -3.28 -37.65 -30.39
C LEU A 6 -4.34 -36.81 -31.13
N LEU A 7 -4.05 -35.50 -31.17
CA LEU A 7 -4.44 -34.48 -32.16
C LEU A 7 -5.65 -33.62 -31.81
N SER A 8 -5.40 -32.32 -31.58
CA SER A 8 -5.90 -31.19 -32.39
C SER A 8 -6.01 -29.87 -31.60
N SER A 9 -5.95 -28.74 -32.35
CA SER A 9 -6.11 -27.32 -31.97
C SER A 9 -4.94 -26.71 -31.17
N LEU A 10 -4.12 -25.78 -31.65
CA LEU A 10 -4.26 -24.67 -32.62
C LEU A 10 -5.47 -23.76 -32.35
N MET A 11 -5.26 -22.74 -31.52
CA MET A 11 -5.69 -21.32 -31.64
C MET A 11 -5.67 -20.70 -30.23
N LEU A 12 -4.85 -19.66 -29.99
CA LEU A 12 -5.21 -18.23 -30.13
C LEU A 12 -6.20 -17.82 -29.01
N ALA A 13 -5.91 -16.96 -28.03
CA ALA A 13 -5.02 -15.81 -28.00
C ALA A 13 -4.53 -15.57 -26.57
N ALA A 14 -3.24 -15.26 -26.42
CA ALA A 14 -2.75 -14.57 -25.24
C ALA A 14 -3.09 -13.07 -25.39
N THR A 15 -4.28 -12.65 -24.99
CA THR A 15 -4.57 -11.23 -24.77
C THR A 15 -4.28 -10.90 -23.31
N THR A 16 -3.00 -10.91 -22.94
CA THR A 16 -2.58 -10.30 -21.67
C THR A 16 -2.35 -8.82 -21.92
N SER A 17 -3.35 -7.99 -21.65
CA SER A 17 -3.16 -6.57 -21.37
C SER A 17 -4.31 -6.07 -20.51
N PHE A 18 -4.36 -6.53 -19.26
CA PHE A 18 -4.88 -5.70 -18.19
C PHE A 18 -3.72 -4.78 -17.79
N ALA A 19 -3.72 -3.56 -18.28
CA ALA A 19 -2.99 -2.49 -17.63
C ALA A 19 -4.04 -1.45 -17.24
N PHE A 20 -4.60 -1.66 -16.05
CA PHE A 20 -5.27 -0.63 -15.29
C PHE A 20 -4.26 0.52 -15.18
N ASP A 21 -4.49 1.61 -15.91
CA ASP A 21 -3.83 2.88 -15.65
C ASP A 21 -4.49 3.46 -14.39
N GLN A 22 -4.18 2.82 -13.25
CA GLN A 22 -4.48 3.40 -11.96
C GLN A 22 -3.50 4.55 -11.84
N VAL A 23 -3.99 5.76 -12.14
CA VAL A 23 -3.47 7.00 -11.58
C VAL A 23 -3.46 6.78 -10.08
N ALA A 24 -2.34 6.24 -9.60
CA ALA A 24 -1.92 6.34 -8.24
C ALA A 24 -1.66 7.84 -8.06
N SER A 25 -2.72 8.57 -7.72
CA SER A 25 -2.57 9.72 -6.84
C SER A 25 -1.59 9.24 -5.79
N ALA A 26 -0.40 9.82 -5.76
CA ALA A 26 0.62 9.57 -4.76
C ALA A 26 0.13 10.14 -3.42
N SER A 27 -1.01 9.62 -2.97
CA SER A 27 -1.47 9.70 -1.60
C SER A 27 -0.43 8.92 -0.83
N VAL A 28 0.35 9.66 -0.05
CA VAL A 28 1.23 9.07 0.95
C VAL A 28 0.30 8.28 1.88
N THR A 29 0.32 6.97 1.73
CA THR A 29 -0.51 6.06 2.52
C THR A 29 0.32 5.56 3.68
N PHE A 30 -0.35 5.14 4.76
CA PHE A 30 0.27 4.51 5.93
C PHE A 30 1.32 3.46 5.50
N LYS A 31 0.88 2.58 4.60
CA LYS A 31 1.66 1.46 4.06
C LYS A 31 2.86 1.88 3.19
N SER A 32 2.91 3.12 2.73
CA SER A 32 4.06 3.67 2.00
C SER A 32 5.11 4.29 2.93
N ILE A 33 4.72 4.60 4.17
CA ILE A 33 5.59 5.17 5.19
C ILE A 33 6.11 4.07 6.12
N ASP A 34 5.25 3.12 6.49
CA ASP A 34 5.58 1.89 7.22
C ASP A 34 6.48 0.99 6.34
N MET A 35 7.78 1.23 6.42
CA MET A 35 8.80 0.58 5.58
C MET A 35 9.13 -0.81 6.10
N ASN A 36 9.06 -0.99 7.42
CA ASN A 36 9.33 -2.25 8.08
C ASN A 36 8.09 -3.18 8.11
N ALA A 37 6.92 -2.66 7.72
CA ALA A 37 5.62 -3.34 7.69
C ALA A 37 5.21 -3.92 9.06
N ASP A 38 5.55 -3.23 10.15
CA ASP A 38 5.23 -3.66 11.51
C ASP A 38 3.85 -3.18 11.99
N GLY A 39 3.17 -2.34 11.20
CA GLY A 39 1.86 -1.80 11.52
C GLY A 39 1.90 -0.50 12.33
N PHE A 40 3.08 0.11 12.48
CA PHE A 40 3.31 1.40 13.11
C PHE A 40 4.21 2.27 12.23
N ILE A 41 4.13 3.58 12.39
CA ILE A 41 5.08 4.52 11.78
C ILE A 41 5.95 5.08 12.90
N SER A 42 7.20 4.66 12.92
CA SER A 42 8.19 5.20 13.85
C SER A 42 8.55 6.64 13.51
N SER A 43 9.12 7.37 14.47
CA SER A 43 9.66 8.71 14.21
C SER A 43 10.70 8.70 13.08
N GLU A 44 11.51 7.64 12.98
CA GLU A 44 12.54 7.43 11.95
C GLU A 44 11.94 7.25 10.54
N GLU A 45 10.75 6.65 10.44
CA GLU A 45 10.01 6.56 9.18
C GLU A 45 9.29 7.88 8.88
N ALA A 46 8.71 8.51 9.91
CA ALA A 46 8.04 9.79 9.78
C ALA A 46 8.97 10.92 9.36
N VAL A 47 10.24 10.96 9.79
CA VAL A 47 11.21 11.99 9.36
C VAL A 47 11.48 11.98 7.86
N SER A 48 11.15 10.90 7.16
CA SER A 48 11.21 10.87 5.69
C SER A 48 10.09 11.68 5.02
N TYR A 49 9.10 12.14 5.80
CA TYR A 49 7.90 12.82 5.34
C TYR A 49 7.61 14.08 6.17
N ASP A 50 8.04 15.25 5.68
CA ASP A 50 7.88 16.54 6.38
C ASP A 50 6.44 16.84 6.83
N ALA A 51 5.46 16.49 5.98
CA ALA A 51 4.04 16.69 6.28
C ALA A 51 3.57 15.83 7.48
N LEU A 52 4.15 14.64 7.62
CA LEU A 52 3.87 13.75 8.74
C LEU A 52 4.59 14.24 9.98
N VAL A 53 5.87 14.61 9.92
CA VAL A 53 6.62 15.17 11.07
C VAL A 53 5.88 16.35 11.71
N SER A 54 5.36 17.26 10.89
CA SER A 54 4.63 18.42 11.40
C SER A 54 3.34 18.05 12.13
N GLN A 55 2.73 16.91 11.80
CA GLN A 55 1.50 16.44 12.42
C GLN A 55 1.74 15.27 13.39
N PHE A 56 2.96 14.73 13.46
CA PHE A 56 3.31 13.53 14.20
C PHE A 56 2.93 13.69 15.66
N ASN A 57 3.43 14.74 16.30
CA ASN A 57 3.09 15.07 17.70
C ASN A 57 1.59 15.38 17.93
N THR A 58 0.84 15.67 16.87
CA THR A 58 -0.62 15.92 16.97
C THR A 58 -1.41 14.63 16.81
N LEU A 59 -0.90 13.68 16.05
CA LEU A 59 -1.51 12.37 15.79
C LEU A 59 -1.17 11.36 16.89
N ASP A 60 0.08 11.39 17.36
CA ASP A 60 0.66 10.60 18.45
C ASP A 60 0.00 11.03 19.78
N THR A 61 -1.15 10.43 20.06
CA THR A 61 -2.01 10.85 21.17
C THR A 61 -1.54 10.22 22.47
N ASP A 62 -0.97 9.00 22.38
CA ASP A 62 -0.40 8.29 23.52
C ASP A 62 1.06 8.67 23.82
N GLN A 63 1.70 9.45 22.93
CA GLN A 63 3.07 9.96 23.06
C GLN A 63 4.09 8.83 23.18
N ASP A 64 3.86 7.72 22.49
CA ASP A 64 4.77 6.58 22.48
C ASP A 64 5.94 6.74 21.50
N GLY A 65 5.89 7.79 20.65
CA GLY A 65 6.91 8.08 19.65
C GLY A 65 6.72 7.31 18.34
N MET A 66 5.54 6.73 18.14
CA MET A 66 5.11 6.01 16.94
C MET A 66 3.67 6.45 16.58
N LEU A 67 3.26 6.21 15.33
CA LEU A 67 1.85 6.37 14.93
C LEU A 67 1.29 5.01 14.57
N SER A 68 0.28 4.59 15.31
CA SER A 68 -0.53 3.43 14.93
C SER A 68 -1.38 3.72 13.70
N GLU A 69 -1.86 2.67 13.02
CA GLU A 69 -2.79 2.83 11.88
C GLU A 69 -4.04 3.65 12.25
N GLY A 70 -4.53 3.50 13.49
CA GLY A 70 -5.66 4.27 14.00
C GLY A 70 -5.34 5.76 14.17
N GLU A 71 -4.16 6.10 14.68
CA GLU A 71 -3.72 7.50 14.81
C GLU A 71 -3.43 8.12 13.45
N PHE A 72 -2.76 7.38 12.55
CA PHE A 72 -2.50 7.84 11.20
C PHE A 72 -3.79 8.02 10.39
N SER A 73 -4.85 7.25 10.64
CA SER A 73 -6.13 7.45 9.94
C SER A 73 -6.65 8.88 10.10
N GLN A 74 -6.42 9.53 11.25
CA GLN A 74 -6.77 10.93 11.49
C GLN A 74 -6.03 11.92 10.56
N PHE A 75 -4.85 11.56 10.07
CA PHE A 75 -4.09 12.33 9.07
C PHE A 75 -4.74 12.24 7.67
N GLY A 76 -5.27 11.08 7.30
CA GLY A 76 -5.87 10.80 5.99
C GLY A 76 -7.36 11.15 5.87
N GLU A 77 -8.09 11.22 6.99
CA GLU A 77 -9.55 11.47 7.04
C GLU A 77 -9.96 12.89 6.61
N THR A 78 -9.04 13.80 6.27
CA THR A 78 -9.38 15.17 5.81
C THR A 78 -9.99 15.20 4.39
N THR A 79 -10.28 14.05 3.77
CA THR A 79 -10.95 13.98 2.46
C THR A 79 -12.25 13.16 2.55
N ASN A 80 -13.31 13.78 3.06
CA ASN A 80 -14.70 13.41 2.71
C ASN A 80 -15.44 14.64 2.20
#